data_AF-A0A537XCW3-F1
#
_entry.id   AF-A0A537XCW3-F1
#
_cell.length_a   1.000
_cell.length_b   1.000
_cell.length_c   1.000
_cell.angle_alpha   90.00
_cell.angle_beta   90.00
_cell.angle_gamma   90.00
#
_symmetry.space_group_name_H-M   'P 1'
#
loop_
_entity.id
_entity.type
_entity.pdbx_description
1 polymer ?
#
loop_
_entity_poly.entity_id
_entity_poly.type
_entity_poly.pdbx_seq_one_letter_code
_entity_poly.pdbx_strand_id
1 'polypeptide(L)'
;MATQKQRQAARRNVKKAQSGARRKKTITKLSSKTRTALGREGAKAAARKRGASRGTGSGAGAMTVTELRREAARLGIAGRSKMGKAQLIRAVGQKRRSRSS
;
A
#
# COMPACT_ATOMS: atom_id res chain seq x y z
N MET A 1 18.81 -14.99 16.36
CA MET A 1 18.91 -13.89 15.36
C MET A 1 19.73 -14.38 14.17
N ALA A 2 19.31 -14.09 12.94
CA ALA A 2 20.12 -14.48 11.77
C ALA A 2 21.50 -13.79 11.80
N THR A 3 22.56 -14.57 11.59
CA THR A 3 23.94 -14.07 11.56
C THR A 3 24.14 -13.14 10.37
N GLN A 4 25.17 -12.29 10.44
CA GLN A 4 25.49 -11.36 9.35
C GLN A 4 25.80 -12.11 8.05
N LYS A 5 26.50 -13.25 8.14
CA LYS A 5 26.78 -14.16 7.01
C LYS A 5 25.49 -14.65 6.34
N GLN A 6 24.50 -15.06 7.14
CA GLN A 6 23.19 -15.50 6.63
C GLN A 6 22.44 -14.36 5.91
N ARG A 7 22.41 -13.15 6.50
CA ARG A 7 21.77 -11.98 5.86
C ARG A 7 22.45 -11.58 4.54
N GLN A 8 23.78 -11.63 4.50
CA GLN A 8 24.54 -11.33 3.28
C GLN A 8 24.27 -12.37 2.18
N ALA A 9 24.28 -13.66 2.52
CA ALA A 9 23.95 -14.73 1.59
C ALA A 9 22.54 -14.57 1.01
N ALA A 10 21.55 -14.28 1.85
CA ALA A 10 20.18 -14.02 1.42
C ALA A 10 20.09 -12.84 0.44
N ARG A 11 20.77 -11.71 0.73
CA ARG A 11 20.82 -10.55 -0.17
C ARG A 11 21.44 -10.90 -1.53
N ARG A 12 22.52 -11.69 -1.55
CA ARG A 12 23.16 -12.15 -2.80
C ARG A 12 22.23 -13.05 -3.62
N ASN A 13 21.54 -13.98 -2.97
CA ASN A 13 20.61 -14.90 -3.63
C ASN A 13 19.42 -14.14 -4.25
N VAL A 14 18.86 -13.16 -3.54
CA VAL A 14 17.79 -12.30 -4.09
C VAL A 14 18.27 -11.55 -5.33
N LYS A 15 19.48 -10.97 -5.31
CA LYS A 15 20.04 -10.25 -6.48
C LYS A 15 20.22 -11.19 -7.69
N LYS A 16 20.71 -12.41 -7.49
CA LYS A 16 20.85 -13.43 -8.55
C LYS A 16 19.48 -13.84 -9.13
N ALA A 17 18.47 -14.02 -8.28
CA ALA A 17 17.12 -14.32 -8.75
C ALA A 17 16.52 -13.16 -9.57
N GLN A 18 16.73 -11.91 -9.12
CA GLN A 18 16.27 -10.73 -9.84
C GLN A 18 16.91 -10.59 -11.22
N SER A 19 18.23 -10.84 -11.36
CA SER A 19 18.89 -10.79 -12.67
C SER A 19 18.38 -11.89 -13.61
N GLY A 20 18.22 -13.11 -13.10
CA GLY A 20 17.64 -14.22 -13.86
C GLY A 20 16.22 -13.93 -14.35
N ALA A 21 15.36 -13.39 -13.48
CA ALA A 21 14.00 -12.99 -13.82
C ALA A 21 13.95 -11.88 -14.88
N ARG A 22 14.81 -10.86 -14.77
CA ARG A 22 14.93 -9.77 -15.76
C ARG A 22 15.35 -10.29 -17.14
N ARG A 23 16.30 -11.24 -17.20
CA ARG A 23 16.76 -11.85 -18.45
C ARG A 23 15.66 -12.70 -19.10
N LYS A 24 15.01 -13.55 -18.32
CA LYS A 24 14.02 -14.51 -18.83
C LYS A 24 12.66 -13.87 -19.16
N LYS A 25 12.35 -12.70 -18.60
CA LYS A 25 11.08 -11.98 -18.77
C LYS A 25 9.83 -12.87 -18.64
N THR A 26 9.83 -13.83 -17.72
CA THR A 26 8.80 -14.88 -17.65
C THR A 26 7.38 -14.35 -17.46
N ILE A 27 7.22 -13.19 -16.82
CA ILE A 27 5.93 -12.50 -16.64
C ILE A 27 5.25 -12.19 -17.99
N THR A 28 6.02 -11.93 -19.06
CA THR A 28 5.45 -11.63 -20.38
C THR A 28 4.87 -12.86 -21.06
N LYS A 29 5.24 -14.07 -20.62
CA LYS A 29 4.74 -15.35 -21.14
C LYS A 29 3.47 -15.84 -20.41
N LEU A 30 3.07 -15.16 -19.34
CA LEU A 30 1.85 -15.47 -18.60
C LEU A 30 0.61 -14.91 -19.33
N SER A 31 -0.54 -15.51 -19.04
CA SER A 31 -1.84 -15.03 -19.52
C SER A 31 -2.10 -13.57 -19.10
N SER A 32 -2.93 -12.87 -19.88
CA SER A 32 -3.27 -11.45 -19.65
C SER A 32 -3.83 -11.21 -18.24
N LYS A 33 -4.71 -12.09 -17.77
CA LYS A 33 -5.31 -12.04 -16.43
C LYS A 33 -4.24 -12.13 -15.33
N THR A 34 -3.33 -13.11 -15.43
CA THR A 34 -2.28 -13.32 -14.43
C THR A 34 -1.28 -12.18 -14.43
N ARG A 35 -0.87 -11.69 -15.61
CA ARG A 35 0.03 -10.54 -15.74
C ARG A 35 -0.56 -9.29 -15.08
N THR A 36 -1.85 -9.04 -15.29
CA THR A 36 -2.56 -7.91 -14.70
C THR A 36 -2.65 -8.02 -13.18
N ALA A 37 -2.97 -9.20 -12.65
CA ALA A 37 -3.04 -9.42 -11.20
C ALA A 37 -1.67 -9.19 -10.53
N LEU A 38 -0.60 -9.75 -11.11
CA LEU A 38 0.77 -9.54 -10.60
C LEU A 38 1.21 -8.08 -10.68
N GLY A 39 0.81 -7.34 -11.73
CA GLY A 39 1.07 -5.90 -11.86
C GLY A 39 0.42 -5.08 -10.73
N ARG A 40 -0.82 -5.41 -10.37
CA ARG A 40 -1.54 -4.76 -9.25
C ARG A 40 -0.85 -5.02 -7.91
N GLU A 41 -0.43 -6.25 -7.64
CA GLU A 41 0.31 -6.57 -6.41
C GLU A 41 1.68 -5.90 -6.37
N GLY A 42 2.40 -5.87 -7.49
CA GLY A 42 3.66 -5.14 -7.61
C GLY A 42 3.49 -3.64 -7.32
N ALA A 43 2.41 -3.02 -7.82
CA ALA A 43 2.08 -1.62 -7.55
C ALA A 43 1.77 -1.38 -6.06
N LYS A 44 1.01 -2.26 -5.40
CA LYS A 44 0.75 -2.20 -3.96
C LYS A 44 2.04 -2.30 -3.15
N ALA A 45 2.92 -3.24 -3.49
CA ALA A 45 4.21 -3.42 -2.82
C ALA A 45 5.12 -2.18 -3.02
N ALA A 46 5.16 -1.62 -4.22
CA ALA A 46 5.91 -0.40 -4.52
C ALA A 46 5.38 0.81 -3.74
N ALA A 47 4.06 0.94 -3.60
CA ALA A 47 3.45 1.99 -2.78
C ALA A 47 3.89 1.86 -1.31
N ARG A 48 3.85 0.66 -0.73
CA ARG A 48 4.36 0.41 0.63
C ARG A 48 5.84 0.78 0.76
N LYS A 49 6.69 0.37 -0.20
CA LYS A 49 8.14 0.66 -0.18
C LYS A 49 8.44 2.16 -0.26
N ARG A 50 7.69 2.93 -1.06
CA ARG A 50 7.87 4.39 -1.20
C ARG A 50 7.43 5.18 0.03
N GLY A 51 7.14 4.50 1.14
CA GLY A 51 6.64 5.14 2.34
C GLY A 51 5.29 5.79 2.10
N ALA A 52 4.49 5.30 1.13
CA ALA A 52 3.16 5.81 0.92
C ALA A 52 2.37 5.62 2.22
N SER A 53 2.29 6.73 2.97
CA SER A 53 1.34 6.96 4.05
C SER A 53 -0.08 7.10 3.51
N ARG A 54 -0.30 6.79 2.23
CA ARG A 54 -1.56 6.97 1.51
C ARG A 54 -2.11 5.62 1.05
N GLY A 55 -3.38 5.36 1.35
CA GLY A 55 -4.13 4.17 0.93
C GLY A 55 -4.30 4.09 -0.60
N THR A 56 -4.74 2.93 -1.09
CA THR A 56 -5.13 2.75 -2.50
C THR A 56 -6.55 3.29 -2.70
N GLY A 57 -6.71 4.42 -3.38
CA GLY A 57 -8.02 5.02 -3.69
C GLY A 57 -7.94 6.51 -3.98
N SER A 58 -9.09 7.17 -4.12
CA SER A 58 -9.21 8.64 -4.26
C SER A 58 -9.82 9.26 -2.99
N GLY A 59 -9.57 10.54 -2.73
CA GLY A 59 -10.09 11.26 -1.57
C GLY A 59 -9.64 10.64 -0.23
N ALA A 60 -10.58 10.40 0.70
CA ALA A 60 -10.27 9.80 1.99
C ALA A 60 -9.73 8.35 1.86
N GLY A 61 -10.12 7.61 0.82
CA GLY A 61 -9.62 6.25 0.56
C GLY A 61 -8.12 6.20 0.22
N ALA A 62 -7.58 7.34 -0.21
CA ALA A 62 -6.17 7.53 -0.48
C ALA A 62 -5.34 7.75 0.80
N MET A 63 -5.90 7.77 2.00
CA MET A 63 -5.16 8.11 3.23
C MET A 63 -4.79 6.85 4.05
N THR A 64 -3.70 6.89 4.82
CA THR A 64 -3.45 5.84 5.85
C THR A 64 -4.40 6.00 7.02
N VAL A 65 -4.51 4.96 7.86
CA VAL A 65 -5.25 5.03 9.14
C VAL A 65 -4.79 6.21 9.99
N THR A 66 -3.49 6.47 10.05
CA THR A 66 -2.92 7.58 10.84
C THR A 66 -3.35 8.93 10.27
N GLU A 67 -3.21 9.12 8.95
CA GLU A 67 -3.68 10.34 8.28
C GLU A 67 -5.18 10.53 8.41
N LEU A 68 -5.96 9.44 8.27
CA LEU A 68 -7.40 9.44 8.47
C LEU A 68 -7.79 9.85 9.89
N ARG A 69 -7.06 9.41 10.92
CA ARG A 69 -7.31 9.81 12.30
C ARG A 69 -6.99 11.28 12.55
N ARG A 70 -5.90 11.80 11.99
CA ARG A 70 -5.55 13.23 12.07
C ARG A 70 -6.59 14.09 11.37
N GLU A 71 -7.00 13.68 10.18
CA GLU A 71 -8.04 14.37 9.43
C GLU A 71 -9.41 14.28 10.11
N ALA A 72 -9.77 13.12 10.65
CA ALA A 72 -10.97 12.95 11.45
C ALA A 72 -10.95 13.84 12.70
N ALA A 73 -9.79 14.05 13.34
CA ALA A 73 -9.63 14.99 14.43
C ALA A 73 -9.85 16.44 13.97
N ARG A 74 -9.24 16.85 12.85
CA ARG A 74 -9.43 18.18 12.23
C ARG A 74 -10.89 18.45 11.87
N LEU A 75 -11.63 17.41 11.50
CA LEU A 75 -13.05 17.46 11.12
C LEU A 75 -14.01 17.25 12.30
N GLY A 76 -13.50 17.07 13.52
CA GLY A 76 -14.32 16.92 14.72
C GLY A 76 -15.12 15.61 14.80
N ILE A 77 -14.65 14.53 14.17
CA ILE A 77 -15.35 13.23 14.15
C ILE A 77 -15.16 12.53 15.50
N ALA A 78 -16.24 12.40 16.27
CA ALA A 78 -16.24 11.66 17.54
C ALA A 78 -15.99 10.15 17.32
N GLY A 79 -15.40 9.48 18.31
CA GLY A 79 -15.11 8.03 18.21
C GLY A 79 -14.00 7.63 17.23
N ARG A 80 -13.33 8.60 16.58
CA ARG A 80 -12.22 8.39 15.61
C ARG A 80 -11.14 7.40 16.05
N SER A 81 -10.84 7.34 17.35
CA SER A 81 -9.81 6.46 17.91
C SER A 81 -10.21 4.98 17.88
N LYS A 82 -11.52 4.70 18.00
CA LYS A 82 -12.11 3.35 17.98
C LYS A 82 -12.47 2.87 16.57
N MET A 83 -12.47 3.76 15.57
CA MET A 83 -12.83 3.43 14.19
C MET A 83 -11.71 2.70 13.46
N GLY A 84 -12.07 1.63 12.75
CA GLY A 84 -11.20 0.96 11.78
C GLY A 84 -11.04 1.74 10.48
N LYS A 85 -10.09 1.33 9.61
CA LYS A 85 -9.75 2.07 8.37
C LYS A 85 -10.96 2.38 7.50
N ALA A 86 -11.83 1.40 7.26
CA ALA A 86 -13.01 1.58 6.40
C ALA A 86 -14.03 2.57 7.01
N GLN A 87 -14.23 2.51 8.32
CA GLN A 87 -15.10 3.43 9.06
C GLN A 87 -14.56 4.86 9.00
N LEU A 88 -13.25 5.03 9.19
CA LEU A 88 -12.59 6.33 9.07
C LEU A 88 -12.70 6.92 7.66
N ILE A 89 -12.49 6.12 6.60
CA ILE A 89 -12.65 6.57 5.21
C ILE A 89 -14.07 7.10 4.98
N ARG A 90 -15.08 6.37 5.45
CA ARG A 90 -16.49 6.74 5.30
C ARG A 90 -16.82 8.02 6.04
N ALA A 91 -16.43 8.12 7.31
CA ALA A 91 -16.71 9.27 8.17
C ALA A 91 -16.01 10.55 7.65
N VAL A 92 -14.72 10.45 7.30
CA VAL A 92 -13.97 11.58 6.72
C VAL A 92 -14.55 11.98 5.36
N GLY A 93 -14.93 11.00 4.53
CA GLY A 93 -15.56 11.25 3.23
C GLY A 93 -16.90 11.97 3.33
N GLN A 94 -17.78 11.54 4.25
CA GLN A 94 -19.08 12.18 4.49
C GLN A 94 -18.92 13.61 5.01
N LYS A 95 -18.06 13.82 6.01
CA LYS A 95 -17.84 15.13 6.63
C LYS A 95 -17.17 16.15 5.70
N ARG A 96 -16.34 15.70 4.75
CA ARG A 96 -15.79 16.56 3.69
C ARG A 96 -16.88 17.00 2.72
N ARG A 97 -17.76 16.09 2.31
CA ARG A 97 -18.84 16.36 1.35
C ARG A 97 -19.86 17.36 1.93
N SER A 98 -20.20 17.22 3.21
CA SER A 98 -21.13 18.12 3.91
C SER A 98 -20.58 19.52 4.20
N ARG A 99 -19.29 19.79 3.94
CA ARG A 99 -18.67 21.13 4.06
C ARG A 99 -18.50 21.83 2.71
N SER A 100 -18.70 21.09 1.62
CA SER A 100 -18.63 21.59 0.25
C SER A 100 -20.02 21.85 -0.35
N SER A 101 -21.07 21.58 0.41
CA SER A 101 -22.46 21.97 0.18
C SER A 101 -22.81 23.07 1.17
#